data_AF-A0AAU6C8X2-F1
#
_entry.id   AF-A0AAU6C8X2-F1
#
_cell.length_a   1.000
_cell.length_b   1.000
_cell.length_c   1.000
_cell.angle_alpha   90.00
_cell.angle_beta   90.00
_cell.angle_gamma   90.00
#
_symmetry.space_group_name_H-M   'P 1'
#
loop_
_entity.id
_entity.type
_entity.pdbx_description
1 polymer ?
#
loop_
_entity_poly.entity_id
_entity_poly.type
_entity_poly.pdbx_seq_one_letter_code
_entity_poly.pdbx_strand_id
1 'polypeptide(L)'
;MPFSDFGGGERRPAFLTFGAAVWALAALIAEAAAPGGRWHGGQGWPAGGRGWAVASVQLAGAVALAGLVNGLLSGWLGSLWLGRRHRAALRVLLTRRRERWAAHDAATSAGSPEERLRHTVLRNRVAPARPESATWMGDRLLALETRVFNEYGLDFPSAWPRLWLVVPESCRAELRATAASWRRATCWGAWALLYGVLAVVWWPLVLLMGVTLLWAVRSARGAVEAATDLAEAVVDLYAKDLAAELGIATPDGRVDPSVGRLITMRLRKGV
;
A
#
# COMPACT_ATOMS: atom_id res chain seq x y z
N MET A 1 0.16 -4.75 11.44
CA MET A 1 1.56 -4.28 11.63
C MET A 1 1.50 -3.02 12.48
N PRO A 2 2.18 -2.93 13.63
CA PRO A 2 2.14 -1.71 14.41
C PRO A 2 2.97 -0.69 13.65
N PHE A 3 2.30 0.35 13.15
CA PHE A 3 2.86 1.35 12.24
C PHE A 3 3.30 2.63 12.96
N SER A 4 3.57 2.52 14.26
CA SER A 4 4.13 3.58 15.09
C SER A 4 5.61 3.29 15.34
N ASP A 5 6.44 4.27 15.00
CA ASP A 5 7.89 4.35 15.24
C ASP A 5 8.87 3.60 14.32
N PHE A 6 9.34 4.34 13.32
CA PHE A 6 10.77 4.63 13.22
C PHE A 6 10.98 6.07 12.71
N GLY A 7 11.49 6.91 13.62
CA GLY A 7 12.53 7.88 13.30
C GLY A 7 12.08 9.18 12.63
N GLY A 8 11.79 10.18 13.45
CA GLY A 8 12.04 11.57 13.10
C GLY A 8 13.53 11.77 12.79
N GLY A 9 13.80 12.25 11.58
CA GLY A 9 15.11 12.66 11.14
C GLY A 9 14.92 13.58 9.96
N GLU A 10 15.29 14.84 10.13
CA GLU A 10 15.37 15.87 9.09
C GLU A 10 15.89 15.25 7.78
N ARG A 11 15.02 15.17 6.75
CA ARG A 11 15.47 14.90 5.39
C ARG A 11 15.24 16.15 4.56
N ARG A 12 16.35 16.86 4.33
CA ARG A 12 16.50 17.90 3.32
C ARG A 12 16.03 17.37 1.94
N PRO A 13 15.46 18.24 1.09
CA PRO A 13 14.84 17.84 -0.17
C PRO A 13 15.86 17.28 -1.18
N ALA A 14 15.84 15.96 -1.40
CA ALA A 14 16.54 15.28 -2.50
C ALA A 14 15.84 15.46 -3.87
N PHE A 15 15.23 16.62 -4.12
CA PHE A 15 14.52 16.89 -5.37
C PHE A 15 15.47 17.19 -6.55
N LEU A 16 16.73 17.54 -6.29
CA LEU A 16 17.71 17.87 -7.34
C LEU A 16 18.39 16.64 -7.97
N THR A 17 18.43 15.48 -7.29
CA THR A 17 19.07 14.26 -7.83
C THR A 17 18.14 13.42 -8.70
N PHE A 18 16.82 13.56 -8.53
CA PHE A 18 15.83 12.81 -9.31
C PHE A 18 15.80 13.24 -10.79
N GLY A 19 15.99 14.53 -11.05
CA GLY A 19 16.07 15.06 -12.42
C GLY A 19 17.26 14.50 -13.21
N ALA A 20 18.44 14.44 -12.59
CA ALA A 20 19.66 13.93 -13.24
C ALA A 20 19.58 12.43 -13.57
N ALA A 21 18.98 11.63 -12.69
CA ALA A 21 18.80 10.19 -12.90
C ALA A 21 17.83 9.87 -14.05
N VAL A 22 16.71 10.60 -14.12
CA VAL A 22 15.73 10.47 -15.21
C VAL A 22 16.32 10.94 -16.54
N TRP A 23 17.09 12.03 -16.53
CA TRP A 23 17.79 12.51 -17.73
C TRP A 23 18.87 11.55 -18.21
N ALA A 24 19.64 10.91 -17.32
CA ALA A 24 20.65 9.91 -17.71
C ALA A 24 20.01 8.65 -18.33
N LEU A 25 18.91 8.17 -17.76
CA LEU A 25 18.18 7.02 -18.29
C LEU A 25 17.48 7.35 -19.62
N ALA A 26 16.89 8.55 -19.74
CA ALA A 26 16.29 9.03 -20.97
C ALA A 26 17.34 9.26 -22.07
N ALA A 27 18.53 9.77 -21.74
CA ALA A 27 19.64 9.92 -22.68
C ALA A 27 20.13 8.55 -23.18
N LEU A 28 20.32 7.57 -22.29
CA LEU A 28 20.69 6.20 -22.66
C LEU A 28 19.66 5.53 -23.59
N ILE A 29 18.37 5.76 -23.34
CA ILE A 29 17.29 5.20 -24.16
C ILE A 29 17.14 5.97 -25.48
N ALA A 30 17.27 7.30 -25.48
CA ALA A 30 17.24 8.11 -26.69
C ALA A 30 18.44 7.82 -27.61
N GLU A 31 19.61 7.55 -27.03
CA GLU A 31 20.82 7.14 -27.76
C GLU A 31 20.67 5.73 -28.33
N ALA A 32 19.97 4.83 -27.63
CA ALA A 32 19.62 3.50 -28.15
C ALA A 32 18.46 3.51 -29.19
N ALA A 33 17.60 4.52 -29.18
CA ALA A 33 16.36 4.57 -29.97
C ALA A 33 16.38 5.53 -31.18
N ALA A 34 17.45 6.32 -31.38
CA ALA A 34 17.54 7.27 -32.49
C ALA A 34 17.58 6.54 -33.87
N PRO A 35 16.54 6.68 -34.72
CA PRO A 35 16.56 6.16 -36.08
C PRO A 35 17.42 7.10 -36.92
N GLY A 36 18.64 6.66 -37.24
CA GLY A 36 19.61 7.49 -37.97
C GLY A 36 20.56 8.28 -37.09
N GLY A 37 21.01 7.71 -35.97
CA GLY A 37 22.24 8.17 -35.32
C GLY A 37 23.31 8.40 -36.40
N ARG A 38 23.83 9.63 -36.49
CA ARG A 38 24.90 9.94 -37.44
C ARG A 38 26.10 9.09 -37.05
N TRP A 39 26.26 7.99 -37.77
CA TRP A 39 27.47 7.18 -37.88
C TRP A 39 28.57 8.03 -38.53
N HIS A 40 28.99 9.12 -37.88
CA HIS A 40 30.16 9.86 -38.31
C HIS A 40 31.39 9.04 -37.93
N GLY A 41 31.78 8.16 -38.85
CA GLY A 41 33.14 7.67 -39.05
C GLY A 41 33.72 6.81 -37.94
N GLY A 42 33.61 5.48 -38.10
CA GLY A 42 34.68 4.58 -37.66
C GLY A 42 34.62 4.05 -36.22
N GLN A 43 33.44 3.76 -35.68
CA GLN A 43 33.35 2.89 -34.50
C GLN A 43 32.38 1.74 -34.80
N GLY A 44 32.94 0.64 -35.30
CA GLY A 44 32.23 -0.63 -35.39
C GLY A 44 31.75 -1.06 -34.01
N TRP A 45 30.80 -2.00 -34.00
CA TRP A 45 30.46 -2.81 -32.82
C TRP A 45 31.68 -3.01 -31.93
N PRO A 46 31.58 -2.91 -30.59
CA PRO A 46 32.73 -3.02 -29.69
C PRO A 46 33.41 -4.37 -29.91
N ALA A 47 34.40 -4.39 -30.81
CA ALA A 47 35.06 -5.58 -31.30
C ALA A 47 36.11 -6.08 -30.29
N GLY A 48 36.11 -5.55 -29.07
CA GLY A 48 37.02 -5.91 -27.99
C GLY A 48 36.34 -5.88 -26.62
N GLY A 49 36.82 -6.74 -25.71
CA GLY A 49 36.23 -6.96 -24.39
C GLY A 49 36.09 -5.71 -23.50
N ARG A 50 36.85 -4.63 -23.78
CA ARG A 50 36.72 -3.35 -23.04
C ARG A 50 35.41 -2.62 -23.32
N GLY A 51 34.89 -2.66 -24.55
CA GLY A 51 33.61 -2.02 -24.88
C GLY A 51 32.43 -2.71 -24.22
N TRP A 52 32.45 -4.04 -24.21
CA TRP A 52 31.49 -4.85 -23.46
C TRP A 52 31.56 -4.59 -21.95
N ALA A 53 32.77 -4.47 -21.39
CA ALA A 53 32.94 -4.18 -19.96
C ALA A 53 32.33 -2.83 -19.55
N VAL A 54 32.56 -1.76 -20.32
CA VAL A 54 31.99 -0.42 -20.03
C VAL A 54 30.46 -0.45 -20.14
N ALA A 55 29.92 -1.04 -21.20
CA ALA A 55 28.47 -1.16 -21.39
C ALA A 55 27.82 -1.98 -20.25
N SER A 56 28.46 -3.07 -19.80
CA SER A 56 27.97 -3.88 -18.68
C SER A 56 27.97 -3.09 -17.36
N VAL A 57 29.00 -2.28 -17.08
CA VAL A 57 29.06 -1.44 -15.87
C VAL A 57 28.00 -0.36 -15.89
N GLN A 58 27.79 0.30 -17.03
CA GLN A 58 26.74 1.33 -17.18
C GLN A 58 25.33 0.74 -17.00
N LEU A 59 25.07 -0.41 -17.63
CA LEU A 59 23.81 -1.12 -17.47
C LEU A 59 23.58 -1.54 -16.02
N ALA A 60 24.58 -2.11 -15.37
CA ALA A 60 24.51 -2.49 -13.96
C ALA A 60 24.22 -1.28 -13.05
N GLY A 61 24.88 -0.14 -13.30
CA GLY A 61 24.64 1.11 -12.58
C GLY A 61 23.21 1.64 -12.76
N ALA A 62 22.69 1.62 -13.99
CA ALA A 62 21.32 2.04 -14.29
C ALA A 62 20.29 1.13 -13.61
N VAL A 63 20.48 -0.19 -13.65
CA VAL A 63 19.60 -1.16 -12.98
C VAL A 63 19.63 -0.98 -11.46
N ALA A 64 20.81 -0.76 -10.87
CA ALA A 64 20.95 -0.52 -9.43
C ALA A 64 20.22 0.77 -9.01
N LEU A 65 20.39 1.86 -9.76
CA LEU A 65 19.72 3.13 -9.50
C LEU A 65 18.20 3.00 -9.63
N ALA A 66 17.70 2.32 -10.67
CA ALA A 66 16.28 2.04 -10.84
C ALA A 66 15.73 1.22 -9.66
N GLY A 67 16.48 0.24 -9.16
CA GLY A 67 16.14 -0.54 -7.97
C GLY A 67 16.01 0.32 -6.70
N LEU A 68 16.95 1.24 -6.47
CA LEU A 68 16.92 2.17 -5.34
C LEU A 68 15.72 3.13 -5.41
N VAL A 69 15.50 3.73 -6.58
CA VAL A 69 14.35 4.61 -6.84
C VAL A 69 13.04 3.86 -6.60
N ASN A 70 12.96 2.62 -7.12
CA ASN A 70 11.80 1.76 -6.93
C ASN A 70 11.55 1.45 -5.44
N GLY A 71 12.60 1.21 -4.64
CA GLY A 71 12.47 0.99 -3.20
C GLY A 71 11.83 2.18 -2.47
N LEU A 72 12.29 3.40 -2.77
CA LEU A 72 11.73 4.63 -2.19
C LEU A 72 10.30 4.87 -2.67
N LEU A 73 10.05 4.69 -3.97
CA LEU A 73 8.76 4.93 -4.59
C LEU A 73 7.71 3.91 -4.11
N SER A 74 8.10 2.65 -3.90
CA SER A 74 7.25 1.59 -3.35
C SER A 74 6.78 1.93 -1.93
N GLY A 75 7.68 2.41 -1.06
CA GLY A 75 7.33 2.87 0.28
C GLY A 75 6.39 4.08 0.27
N TRP A 76 6.69 5.07 -0.58
CA TRP A 76 5.84 6.24 -0.75
C TRP A 76 4.45 5.86 -1.29
N LEU A 77 4.38 5.05 -2.34
CA LEU A 77 3.15 4.56 -2.96
C LEU A 77 2.31 3.75 -1.97
N GLY A 78 2.94 2.88 -1.18
CA GLY A 78 2.26 2.14 -0.11
C GLY A 78 1.64 3.07 0.94
N SER A 79 2.34 4.12 1.34
CA SER A 79 1.82 5.11 2.29
C SER A 79 0.64 5.92 1.73
N LEU A 80 0.67 6.21 0.42
CA LEU A 80 -0.41 6.88 -0.30
C LEU A 80 -1.64 5.98 -0.43
N TRP A 81 -1.44 4.73 -0.85
CA TRP A 81 -2.50 3.73 -1.00
C TRP A 81 -3.21 3.39 0.30
N LEU A 82 -2.53 3.49 1.44
CA LEU A 82 -3.16 3.31 2.75
C LEU A 82 -3.76 4.60 3.31
N GLY A 83 -3.71 5.72 2.57
CA GLY A 83 -4.27 7.00 2.99
C GLY A 83 -3.54 7.65 4.18
N ARG A 84 -2.34 7.17 4.52
CA ARG A 84 -1.58 7.62 5.71
C ARG A 84 -0.81 8.90 5.45
N ARG A 85 -0.32 9.10 4.22
CA ARG A 85 0.42 10.28 3.82
C ARG A 85 -0.47 11.26 3.05
N HIS A 86 -0.20 12.55 3.17
CA HIS A 86 -0.92 13.62 2.44
C HIS A 86 -2.43 13.68 2.70
N ARG A 87 -2.87 13.42 3.94
CA ARG A 87 -4.30 13.49 4.33
C ARG A 87 -5.01 14.74 3.81
N ALA A 88 -4.35 15.89 3.87
CA ALA A 88 -4.86 17.16 3.33
C ALA A 88 -5.12 17.12 1.81
N ALA A 89 -4.15 16.69 1.01
CA ALA A 89 -4.30 16.56 -0.44
C ALA A 89 -5.34 15.50 -0.81
N LEU A 90 -5.42 14.42 -0.02
CA LEU A 90 -6.39 13.35 -0.19
C LEU A 90 -7.81 13.73 0.26
N ARG A 91 -8.02 14.88 0.93
CA ARG A 91 -9.37 15.33 1.35
C ARG A 91 -10.31 15.48 0.17
N VAL A 92 -9.84 16.10 -0.92
CA VAL A 92 -10.66 16.29 -2.13
C VAL A 92 -11.09 14.94 -2.70
N LEU A 93 -10.19 13.95 -2.72
CA LEU A 93 -10.51 12.60 -3.19
C LEU A 93 -11.52 11.91 -2.27
N LEU A 94 -11.37 12.05 -0.95
CA LEU A 94 -12.33 11.53 0.02
C LEU A 94 -13.71 12.18 -0.14
N THR A 95 -13.78 13.50 -0.29
CA THR A 95 -15.04 14.23 -0.51
C THR A 95 -15.72 13.74 -1.79
N ARG A 96 -15.01 13.69 -2.92
CA ARG A 96 -15.55 13.15 -4.18
C ARG A 96 -15.98 11.69 -4.08
N ARG A 97 -15.29 10.91 -3.24
CA ARG A 97 -15.64 9.50 -3.01
C ARG A 97 -16.90 9.37 -2.15
N ARG A 98 -17.06 10.22 -1.13
CA ARG A 98 -18.27 10.32 -0.30
C ARG A 98 -19.48 10.79 -1.10
N GLU A 99 -19.30 11.79 -1.96
CA GLU A 99 -20.35 12.28 -2.87
C GLU A 99 -20.84 11.17 -3.81
N ARG A 100 -19.90 10.46 -4.47
CA ARG A 100 -20.25 9.31 -5.33
C ARG A 100 -20.95 8.18 -4.56
N TRP A 101 -20.50 7.89 -3.35
CA TRP A 101 -21.13 6.89 -2.50
C TRP A 101 -22.55 7.31 -2.10
N ALA A 102 -22.73 8.56 -1.65
CA ALA A 102 -24.01 9.10 -1.22
C ALA A 102 -25.01 9.20 -2.38
N ALA A 103 -24.57 9.55 -3.59
CA ALA A 103 -25.41 9.56 -4.77
C ALA A 103 -25.98 8.16 -5.09
N HIS A 104 -25.15 7.11 -4.97
CA HIS A 104 -25.63 5.74 -5.15
C HIS A 104 -26.47 5.25 -3.98
N ASP A 105 -26.14 5.63 -2.74
CA ASP A 105 -26.91 5.26 -1.56
C ASP A 105 -28.31 5.87 -1.57
N ALA A 106 -28.45 7.16 -1.91
CA ALA A 106 -29.74 7.81 -2.10
C ALA A 106 -30.58 7.12 -3.18
N ALA A 107 -29.93 6.67 -4.27
CA ALA A 107 -30.57 5.93 -5.35
C ALA A 107 -30.91 4.46 -5.00
N THR A 108 -30.45 3.92 -3.87
CA THR A 108 -30.93 2.59 -3.39
C THR A 108 -32.30 2.66 -2.73
N SER A 109 -32.71 3.84 -2.27
CA SER A 109 -34.03 4.07 -1.64
C SER A 109 -35.11 4.48 -2.65
N ALA A 110 -34.73 4.73 -3.90
CA ALA A 110 -35.61 5.18 -4.97
C ALA A 110 -35.55 4.21 -6.17
N GLY A 111 -36.67 4.08 -6.90
CA GLY A 111 -36.73 3.31 -8.15
C GLY A 111 -37.15 1.84 -8.00
N SER A 112 -37.16 1.16 -9.14
CA SER A 112 -37.54 -0.25 -9.27
C SER A 112 -36.58 -1.18 -8.50
N PRO A 113 -37.01 -2.41 -8.15
CA PRO A 113 -36.13 -3.39 -7.49
C PRO A 113 -34.80 -3.62 -8.22
N GLU A 114 -34.80 -3.64 -9.56
CA GLU A 114 -33.59 -3.83 -10.37
C GLU A 114 -32.63 -2.64 -10.28
N GLU A 115 -33.16 -1.42 -10.32
CA GLU A 115 -32.37 -0.20 -10.15
C GLU A 115 -31.75 -0.13 -8.76
N ARG A 116 -32.51 -0.50 -7.72
CA ARG A 116 -31.99 -0.57 -6.34
C ARG A 116 -30.86 -1.56 -6.21
N LEU A 117 -30.96 -2.73 -6.84
CA LEU A 117 -29.87 -3.72 -6.87
C LEU A 117 -28.64 -3.18 -7.61
N ARG A 118 -28.83 -2.54 -8.77
CA ARG A 118 -27.74 -1.92 -9.54
C ARG A 118 -27.01 -0.85 -8.72
N HIS A 119 -27.75 0.04 -8.06
CA HIS A 119 -27.20 1.07 -7.20
C HIS A 119 -26.52 0.50 -5.95
N THR A 120 -27.02 -0.61 -5.41
CA THR A 120 -26.35 -1.34 -4.31
C THR A 120 -24.99 -1.88 -4.76
N VAL A 121 -24.91 -2.49 -5.94
CA VAL A 121 -23.63 -2.99 -6.51
C VAL A 121 -22.67 -1.83 -6.76
N LEU A 122 -23.13 -0.73 -7.34
CA LEU A 122 -22.30 0.45 -7.61
C LEU A 122 -21.81 1.13 -6.32
N ARG A 123 -22.67 1.26 -5.31
CA ARG A 123 -22.30 1.74 -3.97
C ARG A 123 -21.23 0.83 -3.36
N ASN A 124 -21.46 -0.48 -3.37
CA ASN A 124 -20.53 -1.46 -2.79
C ASN A 124 -19.19 -1.51 -3.53
N ARG A 125 -19.15 -1.20 -4.84
CA ARG A 125 -17.89 -1.00 -5.60
C ARG A 125 -17.08 0.18 -5.07
N VAL A 126 -17.74 1.24 -4.59
CA VAL A 126 -17.06 2.37 -3.92
C VAL A 126 -16.63 1.94 -2.52
N ALA A 127 -17.58 1.57 -1.67
CA ALA A 127 -17.35 1.03 -0.33
C ALA A 127 -18.66 0.38 0.21
N PRO A 128 -18.57 -0.73 0.97
CA PRO A 128 -19.76 -1.32 1.61
C PRO A 128 -20.42 -0.41 2.65
N ALA A 129 -19.63 0.41 3.34
CA ALA A 129 -20.07 1.43 4.29
C ALA A 129 -19.62 2.83 3.82
N ARG A 130 -20.08 3.89 4.49
CA ARG A 130 -19.69 5.26 4.17
C ARG A 130 -18.14 5.39 4.20
N PRO A 131 -17.50 5.87 3.11
CA PRO A 131 -16.04 5.99 3.06
C PRO A 131 -15.48 6.96 4.11
N GLU A 132 -14.45 6.52 4.82
CA GLU A 132 -13.73 7.33 5.83
C GLU A 132 -12.28 7.65 5.42
N SER A 133 -11.75 6.92 4.45
CA SER A 133 -10.45 7.11 3.83
C SER A 133 -10.58 7.43 2.34
N ALA A 134 -9.57 8.13 1.80
CA ALA A 134 -9.52 8.48 0.39
C ALA A 134 -9.31 7.25 -0.51
N THR A 135 -8.78 6.16 0.04
CA THR A 135 -8.48 4.93 -0.70
C THR A 135 -9.29 3.76 -0.16
N TRP A 136 -9.61 2.81 -1.05
CA TRP A 136 -10.31 1.59 -0.67
C TRP A 136 -9.50 0.75 0.34
N MET A 137 -8.17 0.73 0.21
CA MET A 137 -7.30 -0.05 1.12
C MET A 137 -7.24 0.59 2.51
N GLY A 138 -7.25 1.92 2.60
CA GLY A 138 -7.34 2.62 3.88
C GLY A 138 -8.68 2.39 4.57
N ASP A 139 -9.79 2.41 3.81
CA ASP A 139 -11.12 2.08 4.35
C ASP A 139 -11.17 0.67 4.93
N ARG A 140 -10.48 -0.31 4.32
CA ARG A 140 -10.47 -1.68 4.81
C ARG A 140 -9.78 -1.81 6.17
N LEU A 141 -8.67 -1.09 6.36
CA LEU A 141 -7.99 -1.03 7.66
C LEU A 141 -8.84 -0.31 8.71
N LEU A 142 -9.49 0.81 8.35
CA LEU A 142 -10.39 1.51 9.26
C LEU A 142 -11.59 0.64 9.64
N ALA A 143 -12.18 -0.08 8.68
CA ALA A 143 -13.29 -0.98 8.94
C ALA A 143 -12.91 -2.11 9.92
N LEU A 144 -11.70 -2.66 9.80
CA LEU A 144 -11.15 -3.60 10.78
C LEU A 144 -11.06 -2.96 12.17
N GLU A 145 -10.43 -1.78 12.27
CA GLU A 145 -10.28 -1.06 13.54
C GLU A 145 -11.65 -0.78 14.20
N THR A 146 -12.63 -0.34 13.42
CA THR A 146 -14.00 -0.11 13.89
C THR A 146 -14.70 -1.40 14.33
N ARG A 147 -14.56 -2.50 13.57
CA ARG A 147 -15.16 -3.80 13.95
C ARG A 147 -14.57 -4.32 15.25
N VAL A 148 -13.25 -4.32 15.38
CA VAL A 148 -12.55 -4.74 16.59
C VAL A 148 -12.94 -3.87 17.79
N PHE A 149 -13.02 -2.55 17.59
CA PHE A 149 -13.43 -1.64 18.65
C PHE A 149 -14.89 -1.85 19.07
N ASN A 150 -15.80 -2.06 18.13
CA ASN A 150 -17.22 -2.26 18.43
C ASN A 150 -17.49 -3.61 19.11
N GLU A 151 -16.85 -4.69 18.66
CA GLU A 151 -17.04 -6.04 19.19
C GLU A 151 -16.32 -6.23 20.53
N TYR A 152 -15.06 -5.78 20.63
CA TYR A 152 -14.21 -6.06 21.78
C TYR A 152 -13.94 -4.86 22.67
N GLY A 153 -14.32 -3.64 22.28
CA GLY A 153 -13.94 -2.42 23.02
C GLY A 153 -12.43 -2.15 23.05
N LEU A 154 -11.68 -2.86 22.20
CA LEU A 154 -10.22 -2.88 22.18
C LEU A 154 -9.69 -1.85 21.18
N ASP A 155 -8.82 -0.96 21.63
CA ASP A 155 -8.10 -0.06 20.73
C ASP A 155 -7.00 -0.84 19.97
N PHE A 156 -7.35 -1.27 18.76
CA PHE A 156 -6.51 -2.13 17.94
C PHE A 156 -5.07 -1.61 17.75
N PRO A 157 -4.82 -0.32 17.42
CA PRO A 157 -3.46 0.20 17.30
C PRO A 157 -2.59 0.05 18.56
N SER A 158 -3.16 0.25 19.76
CA SER A 158 -2.44 0.11 21.03
C SER A 158 -2.24 -1.35 21.44
N ALA A 159 -3.21 -2.21 21.12
CA ALA A 159 -3.19 -3.63 21.45
C ALA A 159 -2.26 -4.44 20.54
N TRP A 160 -2.16 -4.06 19.27
CA TRP A 160 -1.45 -4.84 18.24
C TRP A 160 -0.01 -5.22 18.59
N PRO A 161 0.87 -4.33 19.12
CA PRO A 161 2.22 -4.71 19.52
C PRO A 161 2.25 -5.82 20.59
N ARG A 162 1.29 -5.83 21.52
CA ARG A 162 1.23 -6.86 22.58
C ARG A 162 0.58 -8.14 22.09
N LEU A 163 -0.47 -8.04 21.26
CA LEU A 163 -1.02 -9.22 20.57
C LEU A 163 0.08 -9.97 19.82
N TRP A 164 0.99 -9.25 19.15
CA TRP A 164 2.13 -9.87 18.45
C TRP A 164 3.06 -10.70 19.35
N LEU A 165 3.11 -10.43 20.65
CA LEU A 165 3.94 -11.18 21.60
C LEU A 165 3.27 -12.48 22.05
N VAL A 166 1.94 -12.50 22.10
CA VAL A 166 1.14 -13.65 22.55
C VAL A 166 0.81 -14.59 21.39
N VAL A 167 0.73 -14.06 20.16
CA VAL A 167 0.39 -14.84 18.97
C VAL A 167 1.49 -15.87 18.62
N PRO A 168 1.12 -17.14 18.33
CA PRO A 168 2.06 -18.19 17.94
C PRO A 168 2.84 -17.87 16.66
N GLU A 169 4.03 -18.46 16.53
CA GLU A 169 4.90 -18.19 15.39
C GLU A 169 4.28 -18.55 14.03
N SER A 170 3.46 -19.59 13.96
CA SER A 170 2.71 -19.96 12.75
C SER A 170 1.82 -18.82 12.25
N CYS A 171 1.01 -18.22 13.15
CA CYS A 171 0.17 -17.07 12.83
C CYS A 171 1.00 -15.83 12.46
N ARG A 172 2.13 -15.60 13.15
CA ARG A 172 3.06 -14.51 12.80
C ARG A 172 3.67 -14.69 11.41
N ALA A 173 3.99 -15.92 11.02
CA ALA A 173 4.50 -16.23 9.68
C ALA A 173 3.47 -15.86 8.60
N GLU A 174 2.19 -16.20 8.78
CA GLU A 174 1.11 -15.82 7.87
C GLU A 174 0.93 -14.29 7.77
N LEU A 175 0.98 -13.58 8.90
CA LEU A 175 0.93 -12.11 8.91
C LEU A 175 2.14 -11.48 8.21
N ARG A 176 3.33 -12.08 8.31
CA ARG A 176 4.52 -11.65 7.55
C ARG A 176 4.37 -11.94 6.07
N ALA A 177 3.73 -13.06 5.70
CA ALA A 177 3.47 -13.42 4.30
C ALA A 177 2.54 -12.42 3.61
N THR A 178 1.45 -12.01 4.28
CA THR A 178 0.54 -10.96 3.76
C THR A 178 1.24 -9.59 3.68
N ALA A 179 2.10 -9.25 4.65
CA ALA A 179 2.91 -8.03 4.55
C ALA A 179 3.94 -8.08 3.41
N ALA A 180 4.51 -9.26 3.12
CA ALA A 180 5.41 -9.45 1.99
C ALA A 180 4.68 -9.35 0.65
N SER A 181 3.45 -9.88 0.54
CA SER A 181 2.62 -9.72 -0.66
C SER A 181 2.26 -8.27 -0.92
N TRP A 182 1.93 -7.50 0.13
CA TRP A 182 1.75 -6.05 0.05
C TRP A 182 2.99 -5.34 -0.50
N ARG A 183 4.18 -5.60 0.07
CA ARG A 183 5.45 -4.99 -0.39
C ARG A 183 5.77 -5.32 -1.84
N ARG A 184 5.50 -6.56 -2.28
CA ARG A 184 5.64 -6.96 -3.68
C ARG A 184 4.67 -6.18 -4.58
N ALA A 185 3.42 -6.02 -4.15
CA ALA A 185 2.43 -5.28 -4.92
C ALA A 185 2.79 -3.79 -5.07
N THR A 186 3.26 -3.14 -4.00
CA THR A 186 3.72 -1.74 -4.08
C THR A 186 4.99 -1.59 -4.92
N CYS A 187 5.87 -2.60 -4.92
CA CYS A 187 7.02 -2.68 -5.81
C CYS A 187 6.59 -2.70 -7.29
N TRP A 188 5.63 -3.54 -7.66
CA TRP A 188 5.07 -3.54 -9.01
C TRP A 188 4.41 -2.20 -9.37
N GLY A 189 3.73 -1.56 -8.43
CA GLY A 189 3.14 -0.24 -8.64
C GLY A 189 4.19 0.85 -8.86
N ALA A 190 5.33 0.79 -8.17
CA ALA A 190 6.45 1.70 -8.39
C ALA A 190 7.09 1.50 -9.76
N TRP A 191 7.27 0.26 -10.23
CA TRP A 191 7.68 -0.01 -11.61
C TRP A 191 6.69 0.56 -12.64
N ALA A 192 5.39 0.42 -12.39
CA ALA A 192 4.38 1.00 -13.27
C ALA A 192 4.54 2.53 -13.39
N LEU A 193 4.81 3.23 -12.28
CA LEU A 193 5.07 4.67 -12.32
C LEU A 193 6.34 5.01 -13.13
N LEU A 194 7.41 4.22 -12.99
CA LEU A 194 8.63 4.40 -13.79
C LEU A 194 8.37 4.19 -15.29
N TYR A 195 7.59 3.17 -15.65
CA TYR A 195 7.14 2.98 -17.03
C TYR A 195 6.26 4.13 -17.52
N GLY A 196 5.44 4.72 -16.65
CA GLY A 196 4.63 5.88 -16.97
C GLY A 196 5.46 7.12 -17.32
N VAL A 197 6.55 7.37 -16.58
CA VAL A 197 7.50 8.45 -16.91
C VAL A 197 8.14 8.19 -18.28
N LEU A 198 8.57 6.95 -18.52
CA LEU A 198 9.21 6.60 -19.79
C LEU A 198 8.24 6.58 -20.97
N ALA A 199 6.96 6.29 -20.72
CA ALA A 199 5.89 6.31 -21.71
C ALA A 199 5.63 7.71 -22.30
N VAL A 200 6.00 8.79 -21.60
CA VAL A 200 5.97 10.16 -22.14
C VAL A 200 6.93 10.32 -23.32
N VAL A 201 8.06 9.63 -23.28
CA VAL A 201 9.08 9.65 -24.34
C VAL A 201 8.77 8.58 -25.39
N TRP A 202 8.33 7.39 -24.95
CA TRP A 202 8.06 6.26 -25.82
C TRP A 202 6.71 5.61 -25.49
N TRP A 203 5.67 6.09 -26.17
CA TRP A 203 4.27 5.72 -25.93
C TRP A 203 3.95 4.22 -25.88
N PRO A 204 4.66 3.28 -26.55
CA PRO A 204 4.35 1.85 -26.43
C PRO A 204 4.41 1.32 -24.99
N LEU A 205 5.17 1.98 -24.11
CA LEU A 205 5.25 1.64 -22.69
C LEU A 205 3.99 1.94 -21.90
N VAL A 206 3.02 2.68 -22.45
CA VAL A 206 1.70 2.86 -21.83
C VAL A 206 1.03 1.51 -21.57
N LEU A 207 1.17 0.54 -22.48
CA LEU A 207 0.63 -0.80 -22.30
C LEU A 207 1.30 -1.51 -21.12
N LEU A 208 2.64 -1.42 -21.03
CA LEU A 208 3.40 -2.03 -19.95
C LEU A 208 3.06 -1.39 -18.60
N MET A 209 2.97 -0.05 -18.56
CA MET A 209 2.49 0.70 -17.40
C MET A 209 1.10 0.23 -16.97
N GLY A 210 0.15 0.13 -17.91
CA GLY A 210 -1.24 -0.23 -17.62
C GLY A 210 -1.37 -1.63 -17.02
N VAL A 211 -0.75 -2.64 -17.65
CA VAL A 211 -0.79 -4.03 -17.18
C VAL A 211 -0.12 -4.18 -15.81
N THR A 212 1.05 -3.57 -15.62
CA THR A 212 1.78 -3.65 -14.35
C THR A 212 1.06 -2.91 -13.22
N LEU A 213 0.45 -1.76 -13.51
CA LEU A 213 -0.36 -1.01 -12.54
C LEU A 213 -1.61 -1.80 -12.15
N LEU A 214 -2.33 -2.37 -13.13
CA LEU A 214 -3.53 -3.15 -12.87
C LEU A 214 -3.22 -4.36 -11.98
N TRP A 215 -2.16 -5.09 -12.31
CA TRP A 215 -1.67 -6.19 -11.50
C TRP A 215 -1.33 -5.73 -10.07
N ALA A 216 -0.54 -4.67 -9.94
CA ALA A 216 -0.13 -4.11 -8.66
C ALA A 216 -1.33 -3.73 -7.78
N VAL A 217 -2.33 -3.04 -8.34
CA VAL A 217 -3.54 -2.64 -7.60
C VAL A 217 -4.35 -3.87 -7.18
N ARG A 218 -4.54 -4.85 -8.07
CA ARG A 218 -5.31 -6.06 -7.76
C ARG A 218 -4.61 -6.91 -6.69
N SER A 219 -3.31 -7.12 -6.80
CA SER A 219 -2.50 -7.82 -5.79
C SER A 219 -2.48 -7.08 -4.45
N ALA A 220 -2.39 -5.74 -4.47
CA ALA A 220 -2.40 -4.94 -3.24
C ALA A 220 -3.75 -5.02 -2.52
N ARG A 221 -4.87 -5.04 -3.27
CA ARG A 221 -6.20 -5.19 -2.67
C ARG A 221 -6.38 -6.55 -2.00
N GLY A 222 -5.97 -7.63 -2.67
CA GLY A 222 -6.01 -8.97 -2.09
C GLY A 222 -5.08 -9.13 -0.89
N ALA A 223 -3.90 -8.49 -0.91
CA ALA A 223 -2.99 -8.48 0.24
C ALA A 223 -3.59 -7.77 1.46
N VAL A 224 -4.31 -6.65 1.25
CA VAL A 224 -4.98 -5.91 2.32
C VAL A 224 -6.17 -6.69 2.87
N GLU A 225 -6.99 -7.31 2.02
CA GLU A 225 -8.09 -8.19 2.46
C GLU A 225 -7.58 -9.33 3.34
N ALA A 226 -6.59 -10.10 2.85
CA ALA A 226 -6.02 -11.19 3.62
C ALA A 226 -5.38 -10.70 4.94
N ALA A 227 -4.73 -9.53 4.92
CA ALA A 227 -4.15 -8.95 6.13
C ALA A 227 -5.21 -8.49 7.14
N THR A 228 -6.35 -7.94 6.68
CA THR A 228 -7.43 -7.54 7.58
C THR A 228 -8.14 -8.73 8.19
N ASP A 229 -8.45 -9.75 7.38
CA ASP A 229 -9.17 -10.93 7.83
C ASP A 229 -8.33 -11.74 8.83
N LEU A 230 -7.03 -11.86 8.58
CA LEU A 230 -6.10 -12.53 9.49
C LEU A 230 -5.88 -11.72 10.78
N ALA A 231 -5.84 -10.39 10.69
CA ALA A 231 -5.72 -9.54 11.87
C ALA A 231 -6.99 -9.61 12.75
N GLU A 232 -8.17 -9.67 12.14
CA GLU A 232 -9.45 -9.88 12.83
C GLU A 232 -9.44 -11.25 13.54
N ALA A 233 -9.12 -12.32 12.82
CA ALA A 233 -9.01 -13.67 13.40
C ALA A 233 -8.00 -13.75 14.56
N VAL A 234 -6.88 -13.03 14.46
CA VAL A 234 -5.90 -12.96 15.56
C VAL A 234 -6.48 -12.31 16.80
N VAL A 235 -7.28 -11.24 16.65
CA VAL A 235 -7.96 -10.63 17.80
C VAL A 235 -8.98 -11.62 18.37
N ASP A 236 -9.80 -12.24 17.51
CA ASP A 236 -10.85 -13.18 17.94
C ASP A 236 -10.28 -14.37 18.74
N LEU A 237 -9.11 -14.88 18.34
CA LEU A 237 -8.49 -16.05 18.94
C LEU A 237 -7.64 -15.71 20.17
N TYR A 238 -6.87 -14.61 20.12
CA TYR A 238 -5.78 -14.34 21.08
C TYR A 238 -6.04 -13.11 21.97
N ALA A 239 -7.16 -12.40 21.83
CA ALA A 239 -7.50 -11.29 22.74
C ALA A 239 -7.65 -11.76 24.19
N LYS A 240 -8.19 -12.96 24.42
CA LYS A 240 -8.32 -13.56 25.76
C LYS A 240 -6.96 -13.84 26.39
N ASP A 241 -6.01 -14.31 25.59
CA ASP A 241 -4.68 -14.67 26.07
C ASP A 241 -3.91 -13.40 26.44
N LEU A 242 -4.09 -12.32 25.67
CA LEU A 242 -3.60 -11.00 26.05
C LEU A 242 -4.23 -10.49 27.36
N ALA A 243 -5.53 -10.70 27.58
CA ALA A 243 -6.17 -10.33 28.84
C ALA A 243 -5.56 -11.08 30.03
N ALA A 244 -5.31 -12.38 29.87
CA ALA A 244 -4.70 -13.23 30.89
C ALA A 244 -3.27 -12.77 31.24
N GLU A 245 -2.43 -12.49 30.24
CA GLU A 245 -1.06 -11.96 30.44
C GLU A 245 -1.04 -10.59 31.14
N LEU A 246 -2.11 -9.79 30.99
CA LEU A 246 -2.25 -8.51 31.68
C LEU A 246 -2.82 -8.63 33.10
N GLY A 247 -3.19 -9.83 33.53
CA GLY A 247 -3.83 -10.11 34.83
C GLY A 247 -5.29 -9.66 34.88
N ILE A 248 -5.97 -9.57 33.74
CA ILE A 248 -7.37 -9.14 33.64
C ILE A 248 -8.27 -10.39 33.57
N ALA A 249 -9.16 -10.53 34.54
CA ALA A 249 -10.14 -11.60 34.56
C ALA A 249 -11.15 -11.45 33.40
N THR A 250 -11.42 -12.55 32.70
CA THR A 250 -12.44 -12.66 31.65
C THR A 250 -13.54 -13.60 32.15
N PRO A 251 -14.66 -13.09 32.69
CA PRO A 251 -15.67 -13.89 33.38
C PRO A 251 -16.21 -15.07 32.57
N ASP A 252 -16.43 -14.86 31.27
CA ASP A 252 -16.99 -15.87 30.36
C ASP A 252 -15.94 -16.50 29.43
N GLY A 253 -14.64 -16.30 29.72
CA GLY A 253 -13.55 -16.74 28.84
C GLY A 253 -13.50 -16.03 27.48
N ARG A 254 -14.29 -14.97 27.31
CA ARG A 254 -14.35 -14.11 26.13
C ARG A 254 -14.04 -12.67 26.53
N VAL A 255 -13.42 -11.93 25.62
CA VAL A 255 -13.22 -10.49 25.78
C VAL A 255 -14.50 -9.80 25.34
N ASP A 256 -15.22 -9.19 26.28
CA ASP A 256 -16.34 -8.30 25.97
C ASP A 256 -15.86 -6.84 25.85
N PRO A 257 -16.70 -5.90 25.39
CA PRO A 257 -16.34 -4.49 25.29
C PRO A 257 -15.83 -3.83 26.57
N SER A 258 -16.29 -4.26 27.75
CA SER A 258 -15.81 -3.73 29.04
C SER A 258 -14.40 -4.21 29.36
N VAL A 259 -14.11 -5.48 29.09
CA VAL A 259 -12.77 -6.08 29.27
C VAL A 259 -11.78 -5.44 28.29
N GLY A 260 -12.11 -5.29 27.01
CA GLY A 260 -11.18 -4.69 26.06
C GLY A 260 -10.92 -3.20 26.31
N ARG A 261 -11.88 -2.47 26.89
CA ARG A 261 -11.63 -1.12 27.41
C ARG A 261 -10.63 -1.13 28.57
N LEU A 262 -10.74 -2.08 29.49
CA LEU A 262 -9.79 -2.23 30.60
C LEU A 262 -8.39 -2.58 30.11
N ILE A 263 -8.28 -3.49 29.13
CA ILE A 263 -7.02 -3.78 28.42
C ILE A 263 -6.45 -2.48 27.86
N THR A 264 -7.25 -1.74 27.08
CA THR A 264 -6.85 -0.48 26.45
C THR A 264 -6.34 0.53 27.47
N MET A 265 -7.07 0.74 28.57
CA MET A 265 -6.66 1.64 29.66
C MET A 265 -5.30 1.23 30.24
N ARG A 266 -5.09 -0.08 30.49
CA ARG A 266 -3.82 -0.58 31.04
C ARG A 266 -2.66 -0.43 30.04
N LEU A 267 -2.93 -0.64 28.75
CA LEU A 267 -1.93 -0.48 27.68
C LEU A 267 -1.53 0.98 27.43
N ARG A 268 -2.49 1.91 27.56
CA ARG A 268 -2.28 3.36 27.44
C ARG A 268 -1.79 4.02 28.74
N LYS A 269 -1.57 3.23 29.80
CA LYS A 269 -1.15 3.70 31.14
C LYS A 269 -2.13 4.72 31.75
N GLY A 270 -3.43 4.55 31.52
CA GLY A 270 -4.49 5.37 32.14
C GLY A 270 -4.76 6.72 31.48
N VAL A 271 -4.37 6.91 30.21
CA VAL A 271 -4.73 8.08 29.38
C VAL A 271 -5.92 7.77 28.47
#